data_AF-A0A536QGE7-F1
#
_entry.id   AF-A0A536QGE7-F1
#
_cell.length_a   1.000
_cell.length_b   1.000
_cell.length_c   1.000
_cell.angle_alpha   90.00
_cell.angle_beta   90.00
_cell.angle_gamma   90.00
#
_symmetry.space_group_name_H-M   'P 1'
#
loop_
_entity.id
_entity.type
_entity.pdbx_description
1 polymer ?
#
loop_
_entity_poly.entity_id
_entity_poly.type
_entity_poly.pdbx_seq_one_letter_code
_entity_poly.pdbx_strand_id
1 'polypeptide(L)'
;MVRLEEPLELLLGDLATVDGHDAGVGEVNVFILTDHPIRVFDKMRLLPEVVRLLPNLRVAYRRIGEDEFQVLHPTGPYEFKIA
;
A
#
# COMPACT_ATOMS: atom_id res chain seq x y z
N MET A 1 1.95 5.53 17.29
CA MET A 1 1.91 5.42 15.82
C MET A 1 2.85 4.29 15.43
N VAL A 2 2.33 3.22 14.82
CA VAL A 2 3.20 2.14 14.29
C VAL A 2 3.82 2.69 13.01
N ARG A 3 5.15 2.87 12.99
CA ARG A 3 5.87 3.24 11.76
C ARG A 3 5.96 2.00 10.88
N LEU A 4 5.03 1.85 9.94
CA LEU A 4 5.03 0.77 8.96
C LEU A 4 6.13 0.91 7.91
N GLU A 5 6.64 2.13 7.71
CA GLU A 5 7.62 2.45 6.67
C GLU A 5 8.92 1.66 6.82
N GLU A 6 9.54 1.66 7.99
CA GLU A 6 10.81 0.94 8.23
C GLU A 6 10.70 -0.58 7.97
N PRO A 7 9.68 -1.30 8.50
CA PRO A 7 9.45 -2.69 8.14
C PRO A 7 9.20 -2.89 6.64
N LEU A 8 8.49 -1.96 5.99
CA LEU A 8 8.20 -2.04 4.56
C LEU A 8 9.44 -1.81 3.71
N GLU A 9 10.26 -0.81 4.00
CA GLU A 9 11.53 -0.55 3.32
C GLU A 9 12.46 -1.76 3.41
N LEU A 10 12.61 -2.31 4.62
CA LEU A 10 13.45 -3.49 4.85
C LEU A 10 12.91 -4.73 4.10
N LEU A 11 11.60 -4.94 4.12
CA LEU A 11 10.98 -6.07 3.43
C LEU A 11 11.09 -5.93 1.91
N LEU A 12 10.79 -4.74 1.38
CA LEU A 12 10.66 -4.52 -0.06
C LEU A 12 12.04 -4.42 -0.71
N GLY A 13 13.02 -3.78 -0.07
CA GLY A 13 14.36 -3.59 -0.62
C GLY A 13 14.30 -3.00 -2.02
N ASP A 14 15.04 -3.56 -2.96
CA ASP A 14 15.09 -3.07 -4.35
C ASP A 14 13.80 -3.28 -5.15
N LEU A 15 12.77 -3.95 -4.59
CA LEU A 15 11.50 -4.19 -5.29
C LEU A 15 10.64 -2.92 -5.37
N ALA A 16 10.81 -2.00 -4.41
CA ALA A 16 10.00 -0.80 -4.31
C ALA A 16 10.64 0.25 -3.41
N THR A 17 10.25 1.51 -3.62
CA THR A 17 10.64 2.62 -2.75
C THR A 17 9.42 3.12 -2.00
N VAL A 18 9.52 3.22 -0.67
CA VAL A 18 8.50 3.92 0.14
C VAL A 18 8.72 5.41 -0.07
N ASP A 19 7.79 6.06 -0.78
CA ASP A 19 7.92 7.46 -1.23
C ASP A 19 7.41 8.46 -0.17
N GLY A 20 6.61 7.96 0.79
CA GLY A 20 6.20 8.71 1.97
C GLY A 20 4.85 8.27 2.51
N HIS A 21 4.36 9.03 3.49
CA HIS A 21 3.03 8.89 4.06
C HIS A 21 2.28 10.22 4.10
N ASP A 22 0.96 10.13 4.04
CA ASP A 22 0.06 11.25 4.37
C ASP A 22 -0.84 10.83 5.54
N ALA A 23 -0.99 11.71 6.52
CA ALA A 23 -1.80 11.48 7.70
C ALA A 23 -2.96 12.48 7.71
N GLY A 24 -4.14 12.01 7.36
CA GLY A 24 -5.38 12.77 7.31
C GLY A 24 -6.25 12.58 8.55
N VAL A 25 -7.50 13.06 8.49
CA VAL A 25 -8.48 12.95 9.57
C VAL A 25 -8.89 11.48 9.76
N GLY A 26 -8.13 10.76 10.58
CA GLY A 26 -8.40 9.38 10.96
C GLY A 26 -7.79 8.30 10.06
N GLU A 27 -7.05 8.69 9.01
CA GLU A 27 -6.45 7.76 8.05
C GLU A 27 -4.97 8.06 7.84
N VAL A 28 -4.17 7.02 7.59
CA VAL A 28 -2.77 7.14 7.18
C VAL A 28 -2.60 6.40 5.86
N ASN A 29 -2.18 7.13 4.83
CA ASN A 29 -1.85 6.61 3.52
C ASN A 29 -0.33 6.41 3.42
N VAL A 30 0.11 5.32 2.80
CA VAL A 30 1.52 5.06 2.50
C VAL A 30 1.66 4.88 0.99
N PHE A 31 2.55 5.64 0.38
CA PHE A 31 2.81 5.61 -1.05
C PHE A 31 4.06 4.80 -1.36
N ILE A 32 3.94 3.87 -2.32
CA ILE A 32 5.02 2.96 -2.70
C ILE A 32 5.22 3.03 -4.21
N LEU A 33 6.41 3.41 -4.65
CA LEU A 33 6.82 3.41 -6.04
C LEU A 33 7.37 2.04 -6.42
N THR A 34 6.80 1.40 -7.44
CA THR A 34 7.22 0.07 -7.90
C THR A 34 6.75 -0.21 -9.32
N ASP A 35 7.53 -1.01 -10.05
CA ASP A 35 7.12 -1.58 -11.34
C ASP A 35 6.24 -2.84 -11.17
N HIS A 36 6.08 -3.33 -9.94
CA HIS A 36 5.46 -4.63 -9.64
C HIS A 36 4.46 -4.57 -8.47
N PRO A 37 3.37 -3.79 -8.57
CA PRO A 37 2.44 -3.52 -7.47
C PRO A 37 1.82 -4.79 -6.85
N ILE A 38 1.47 -5.77 -7.68
CA ILE A 38 0.92 -7.06 -7.20
C ILE A 38 1.96 -7.82 -6.36
N ARG A 39 3.21 -7.91 -6.84
CA ARG A 39 4.28 -8.61 -6.12
C ARG A 39 4.63 -7.91 -4.81
N VAL A 40 4.61 -6.58 -4.80
CA VAL A 40 4.79 -5.77 -3.59
C VAL A 40 3.71 -6.10 -2.57
N PHE A 41 2.43 -6.08 -2.96
CA PHE A 41 1.34 -6.42 -2.06
C PHE A 41 1.45 -7.86 -1.53
N ASP A 42 1.73 -8.83 -2.38
CA ASP A 42 1.94 -10.23 -1.96
C ASP A 42 3.08 -10.36 -0.93
N LYS A 43 4.17 -9.61 -1.11
CA LYS A 43 5.29 -9.59 -0.17
C LYS A 43 4.92 -8.89 1.14
N MET A 44 4.22 -7.75 1.08
CA MET A 44 3.75 -7.01 2.26
C MET A 44 2.90 -7.88 3.19
N ARG A 45 2.09 -8.78 2.63
CA ARG A 45 1.27 -9.73 3.39
C ARG A 45 2.06 -10.74 4.22
N LEU A 46 3.39 -10.81 4.05
CA LEU A 46 4.26 -11.63 4.89
C LEU A 46 4.62 -10.92 6.21
N LEU A 47 4.43 -9.60 6.32
CA LEU A 47 4.68 -8.86 7.56
C LEU A 47 3.52 -9.06 8.55
N PRO A 48 3.78 -9.50 9.80
CA PRO A 48 2.76 -9.62 10.83
C PRO A 48 1.96 -8.33 11.07
N GLU A 49 2.62 -7.16 10.98
CA GLU A 49 2.01 -5.83 11.10
C GLU A 49 0.93 -5.62 10.04
N VAL A 50 1.24 -5.96 8.80
CA VAL A 50 0.31 -5.84 7.66
C VAL A 50 -0.82 -6.83 7.81
N VAL A 51 -0.53 -8.08 8.18
CA VAL A 51 -1.56 -9.12 8.40
C VAL A 51 -2.59 -8.68 9.44
N ARG A 52 -2.14 -8.08 10.55
CA ARG A 52 -3.04 -7.55 11.59
C ARG A 52 -3.97 -6.44 11.06
N LEU A 53 -3.51 -5.69 10.07
CA LEU A 53 -4.25 -4.57 9.49
C LEU A 53 -5.11 -4.97 8.28
N LEU A 54 -4.88 -6.14 7.67
CA LEU A 54 -5.60 -6.59 6.48
C LEU A 54 -7.13 -6.40 6.54
N PRO A 55 -7.84 -6.63 7.66
CA PRO A 55 -9.29 -6.42 7.69
C PRO A 55 -9.73 -4.98 7.41
N ASN A 56 -8.88 -3.99 7.69
CA ASN A 56 -9.16 -2.56 7.54
C ASN A 56 -8.24 -1.87 6.52
N LEU A 57 -7.27 -2.59 5.96
CA LEU A 57 -6.33 -2.06 4.99
C LEU A 57 -7.02 -1.95 3.62
N ARG A 58 -6.80 -0.83 2.93
CA ARG A 58 -7.14 -0.69 1.51
C ARG A 58 -5.84 -0.61 0.73
N VAL A 59 -5.74 -1.38 -0.35
CA VAL A 59 -4.56 -1.37 -1.23
C VAL A 59 -5.02 -1.23 -2.65
N ALA A 60 -4.48 -0.25 -3.35
CA ALA A 60 -4.68 -0.03 -4.76
C ALA A 60 -3.40 0.50 -5.39
N TYR A 61 -3.29 0.36 -6.70
CA TYR A 61 -2.21 0.96 -7.48
C TYR A 61 -2.79 1.69 -8.69
N ARG A 62 -2.04 2.66 -9.19
CA ARG A 62 -2.28 3.29 -10.48
C ARG A 62 -0.95 3.42 -11.21
N ARG A 63 -0.95 3.49 -12.54
CA ARG A 63 0.27 3.85 -13.25
C ARG A 63 0.51 5.35 -13.12
N ILE A 64 1.78 5.75 -13.20
CA ILE A 64 2.12 7.16 -13.20
C ILE A 64 1.47 7.81 -14.43
N GLY A 65 0.71 8.89 -14.18
CA GLY A 65 -0.03 9.61 -15.22
C GLY A 65 -1.45 9.10 -15.48
N GLU A 66 -1.89 8.02 -14.83
CA GLU A 66 -3.30 7.60 -14.83
C GLU A 66 -4.03 8.17 -13.61
N ASP A 67 -5.33 8.42 -13.76
CA ASP A 67 -6.17 8.94 -12.67
C ASP A 67 -6.89 7.83 -11.90
N GLU A 68 -7.06 6.65 -12.52
CA GLU A 68 -7.83 5.54 -11.97
C GLU A 68 -6.96 4.56 -11.20
N PHE A 69 -7.44 4.17 -10.03
CA PHE A 69 -6.80 3.16 -9.18
C PHE A 69 -7.40 1.78 -9.43
N GLN A 70 -6.54 0.79 -9.55
CA GLN A 70 -6.89 -0.62 -9.55
C GLN A 70 -6.76 -1.18 -8.14
N VAL A 71 -7.87 -1.65 -7.58
CA VAL A 71 -7.91 -2.17 -6.22
C VAL A 71 -7.36 -3.59 -6.15
N LEU A 72 -6.39 -3.80 -5.26
CA LEU A 72 -5.81 -5.09 -4.93
C LEU A 72 -6.47 -5.71 -3.70
N HIS A 73 -6.88 -4.88 -2.73
CA HIS A 73 -7.45 -5.37 -1.48
C HIS A 73 -8.41 -4.37 -0.82
N PRO A 74 -9.59 -4.81 -0.34
CA PRO A 74 -10.15 -6.15 -0.49
C PRO A 74 -10.48 -6.46 -1.97
N THR A 75 -10.40 -7.73 -2.36
CA THR A 75 -10.72 -8.16 -3.73
C THR A 75 -12.21 -7.93 -4.04
N GLY A 76 -12.50 -7.10 -5.04
CA GLY A 76 -13.87 -6.77 -5.48
C GLY A 76 -13.92 -5.52 -6.37
N PRO A 77 -15.07 -5.18 -6.98
CA PRO A 77 -15.24 -4.03 -7.88
C PRO A 77 -15.35 -2.71 -7.11
N TYR A 78 -14.47 -2.50 -6.13
CA TYR A 78 -14.44 -1.27 -5.35
C TYR A 78 -13.56 -0.27 -6.09
N GLU A 79 -14.13 0.82 -6.59
CA GLU A 79 -13.36 2.04 -6.83
C GLU A 79 -13.35 2.81 -5.52
N PHE A 80 -12.17 3.23 -5.04
CA PHE A 80 -12.09 4.19 -3.96
C PHE A 80 -11.20 5.37 -4.35
N LYS A 81 -11.61 6.55 -3.91
CA LYS A 81 -10.81 7.76 -4.06
C LYS A 81 -9.89 7.87 -2.86
N ILE A 82 -8.60 8.02 -3.11
CA ILE A 82 -7.67 8.52 -2.10
C ILE A 82 -7.93 10.02 -2.02
N ALA A 83 -8.29 10.51 -0.83
CA ALA A 83 -8.62 11.92 -0.58
C ALA A 83 -7.38 12.82 -0.63
#